data_AF-B2D1W9-F1
#
_entry.id   AF-B2D1W9-F1
#
_cell.length_a   1.000
_cell.length_b   1.000
_cell.length_c   1.000
_cell.angle_alpha   90.00
_cell.angle_beta   90.00
_cell.angle_gamma   90.00
#
_symmetry.space_group_name_H-M   'P 1'
#
loop_
_entity.id
_entity.type
_entity.pdbx_description
1 polymer ?
#
loop_
_entity_poly.entity_id
_entity_poly.type
_entity_poly.pdbx_seq_one_letter_code
_entity_poly.pdbx_strand_id
1 'polypeptide(L)'
;MTSYSQFLTDAQKDELRKIANQIVTPGKGILAADESTGSMDKKLKPIGLENVEENRRLYRQLLFTAGDEMSKYISGVIMFHETFYQKGDDGTPFVQILQKKGILPGIKVDKGVIPMAGTVGEGTTQGLDDLNSRCAQYKKDGAQFAKWRCVHKIGATTPSHMALVEIAEVLA
;
A
#
# COMPACT_ATOMS: atom_id res chain seq x y z
N MET A 1 1.00 -30.82 24.15
CA MET A 1 1.80 -29.69 23.65
C MET A 1 1.33 -29.42 22.23
N THR A 2 0.80 -28.24 21.96
CA THR A 2 0.46 -27.83 20.60
C THR A 2 1.75 -27.64 19.81
N SER A 3 1.95 -28.37 18.72
CA SER A 3 3.06 -28.12 17.79
C SER A 3 2.58 -27.17 16.71
N TYR A 4 3.27 -26.06 16.54
CA TYR A 4 3.06 -25.15 15.42
C TYR A 4 4.15 -25.43 14.39
N SER A 5 3.78 -25.49 13.11
CA SER A 5 4.75 -25.58 12.03
C SER A 5 5.52 -24.27 11.93
N GLN A 6 6.82 -24.36 11.62
CA GLN A 6 7.60 -23.18 11.30
C GLN A 6 7.17 -22.65 9.93
N PHE A 7 6.48 -21.52 9.91
CA PHE A 7 5.92 -20.94 8.68
C PHE A 7 6.97 -20.30 7.76
N LEU A 8 8.05 -19.74 8.32
CA LEU A 8 9.13 -19.07 7.59
C LEU A 8 10.49 -19.70 7.90
N THR A 9 11.30 -19.87 6.85
CA THR A 9 12.73 -20.18 6.98
C THR A 9 13.49 -18.99 7.55
N ASP A 10 14.69 -19.20 8.08
CA ASP A 10 15.48 -18.11 8.65
C ASP A 10 15.90 -17.09 7.58
N ALA A 11 16.19 -17.55 6.35
CA ALA A 11 16.44 -16.66 5.21
C ALA A 11 15.24 -15.75 4.89
N GLN A 12 14.02 -16.28 4.95
CA GLN A 12 12.80 -15.48 4.74
C GLN A 12 12.60 -14.47 5.88
N LYS A 13 12.85 -14.85 7.13
CA LYS A 13 12.79 -13.93 8.29
C LYS A 13 13.80 -12.80 8.15
N ASP A 14 15.02 -13.11 7.73
CA ASP A 14 16.10 -12.13 7.57
C ASP A 14 15.81 -11.15 6.43
N GLU A 15 15.27 -11.63 5.31
CA GLU A 15 14.82 -10.77 4.21
C GLU A 15 13.75 -9.78 4.69
N LEU A 16 12.68 -10.27 5.33
CA LEU A 16 11.59 -9.43 5.83
C LEU A 16 12.08 -8.42 6.86
N ARG A 17 12.94 -8.83 7.79
CA ARG A 17 13.53 -7.95 8.81
C ARG A 17 14.39 -6.85 8.17
N LYS A 18 15.20 -7.20 7.17
CA LYS A 18 16.04 -6.25 6.44
C LYS A 18 15.18 -5.20 5.72
N ILE A 19 14.13 -5.62 5.02
CA ILE A 19 13.20 -4.71 4.34
C ILE A 19 12.51 -3.79 5.34
N ALA A 20 11.98 -4.33 6.44
CA ALA A 20 11.31 -3.53 7.47
C ALA A 20 12.24 -2.46 8.06
N ASN A 21 13.48 -2.83 8.40
CA ASN A 21 14.48 -1.89 8.92
C ASN A 21 14.86 -0.81 7.90
N GLN A 22 14.90 -1.13 6.61
CA GLN A 22 15.14 -0.13 5.56
C GLN A 22 13.98 0.88 5.47
N ILE A 23 12.73 0.41 5.56
CA ILE A 23 11.54 1.28 5.56
C ILE A 23 11.60 2.28 6.74
N VAL A 24 12.04 1.86 7.92
CA VAL A 24 12.08 2.73 9.12
C VAL A 24 13.46 3.30 9.43
N THR A 25 14.29 3.50 8.39
CA THR A 25 15.61 4.15 8.54
C THR A 25 15.45 5.51 9.25
N PRO A 26 16.23 5.81 10.31
CA PRO A 26 16.12 7.08 11.02
C PRO A 26 16.22 8.29 10.09
N GLY A 27 15.27 9.23 10.24
CA GLY A 27 15.16 10.42 9.39
C GLY A 27 14.44 10.19 8.06
N LYS A 28 13.99 8.96 7.77
CA LYS A 28 13.18 8.64 6.58
C LYS A 28 11.75 8.22 6.94
N GLY A 29 10.85 8.33 5.97
CA GLY A 29 9.45 7.92 6.07
C GLY A 29 8.89 7.36 4.77
N ILE A 30 7.58 7.12 4.77
CA ILE A 30 6.83 6.56 3.64
C ILE A 30 6.01 7.65 2.97
N LEU A 31 6.09 7.73 1.63
CA LEU A 31 5.10 8.45 0.83
C LEU A 31 3.94 7.50 0.48
N ALA A 32 2.76 7.78 1.01
CA ALA A 32 1.54 7.05 0.63
C ALA A 32 0.93 7.67 -0.63
N ALA A 33 1.19 7.05 -1.80
CA ALA A 33 0.67 7.44 -3.11
C ALA A 33 -0.24 6.34 -3.70
N ASP A 34 -0.97 5.65 -2.83
CA ASP A 34 -1.79 4.47 -3.12
C ASP A 34 -3.28 4.78 -3.27
N GLU A 35 -3.62 6.02 -3.60
CA GLU A 35 -5.00 6.40 -3.86
C GLU A 35 -5.56 5.62 -5.06
N SER A 36 -6.65 4.88 -4.82
CA SER A 36 -7.44 4.25 -5.87
C SER A 36 -7.98 5.30 -6.86
N THR A 37 -8.45 4.85 -8.03
CA THR A 37 -9.06 5.73 -9.04
C THR A 37 -10.14 6.64 -8.45
N GLY A 38 -11.05 6.10 -7.64
CA GLY A 38 -12.09 6.91 -6.97
C GLY A 38 -11.56 7.84 -5.87
N SER A 39 -10.43 7.50 -5.24
CA SER A 39 -9.79 8.37 -4.25
C SER A 39 -9.03 9.52 -4.91
N MET A 40 -8.46 9.29 -6.09
CA MET A 40 -7.81 10.31 -6.91
C MET A 40 -8.78 11.37 -7.42
N ASP A 41 -10.04 11.02 -7.66
CA ASP A 41 -11.08 11.99 -8.03
C ASP A 41 -11.17 13.13 -7.00
N LYS A 42 -11.15 12.76 -5.71
CA LYS A 42 -11.19 13.71 -4.59
C LYS A 42 -9.94 14.60 -4.50
N LYS A 43 -8.82 14.18 -5.10
CA LYS A 43 -7.58 14.97 -5.19
C LYS A 43 -7.53 15.88 -6.42
N LEU A 44 -8.00 15.40 -7.57
CA LEU A 44 -7.89 16.11 -8.85
C LEU A 44 -9.01 17.13 -9.05
N LYS A 45 -10.23 16.82 -8.60
CA LYS A 45 -11.39 17.71 -8.77
C LYS A 45 -11.21 19.10 -8.16
N PRO A 46 -10.68 19.27 -6.92
CA PRO A 46 -10.48 20.60 -6.33
C PRO A 46 -9.47 21.48 -7.07
N ILE A 47 -8.57 20.90 -7.87
CA ILE A 47 -7.59 21.62 -8.68
C ILE A 47 -8.03 21.76 -10.15
N GLY A 48 -9.28 21.43 -10.46
CA GLY A 48 -9.85 21.60 -11.80
C GLY A 48 -9.36 20.59 -12.85
N LEU A 49 -8.79 19.45 -12.43
CA LEU A 49 -8.33 18.41 -13.34
C LEU A 49 -9.34 17.26 -13.44
N GLU A 50 -9.52 16.76 -14.66
CA GLU A 50 -10.30 15.55 -14.92
C GLU A 50 -9.58 14.29 -14.41
N ASN A 51 -10.32 13.34 -13.86
CA ASN A 51 -9.75 12.09 -13.35
C ASN A 51 -9.57 11.03 -14.45
N VAL A 52 -8.69 11.33 -15.40
CA VAL A 52 -8.25 10.39 -16.45
C VAL A 52 -6.92 9.72 -16.06
N GLU A 53 -6.61 8.58 -16.67
CA GLU A 53 -5.38 7.82 -16.40
C GLU A 53 -4.13 8.69 -16.56
N GLU A 54 -4.07 9.51 -17.61
CA GLU A 54 -2.90 10.35 -17.88
C GLU A 54 -2.67 11.40 -16.79
N ASN A 55 -3.71 12.07 -16.29
CA ASN A 55 -3.59 13.02 -15.20
C ASN A 55 -3.14 12.34 -13.90
N ARG A 56 -3.62 11.10 -13.65
CA ARG A 56 -3.13 10.29 -12.53
C ARG A 56 -1.65 9.93 -12.72
N ARG A 57 -1.25 9.49 -13.92
CA ARG A 57 0.15 9.17 -14.26
C ARG A 57 1.07 10.37 -14.06
N LEU A 58 0.72 11.53 -14.63
CA LEU A 58 1.48 12.78 -14.50
C LEU A 58 1.59 13.23 -13.04
N TYR A 59 0.51 13.14 -12.25
CA TYR A 59 0.55 13.44 -10.82
C TYR A 59 1.54 12.54 -10.07
N ARG A 60 1.61 11.25 -10.40
CA ARG A 60 2.55 10.30 -9.76
C ARG A 60 3.97 10.50 -10.26
N GLN A 61 4.15 10.79 -11.56
CA GLN A 61 5.44 11.15 -12.11
C GLN A 61 6.01 12.36 -11.38
N LEU A 62 5.23 13.44 -11.22
CA LEU A 62 5.65 14.64 -10.48
C LEU A 62 6.20 14.29 -9.09
N LEU A 63 5.56 13.37 -8.37
CA LEU A 63 6.00 12.94 -7.05
C LEU A 63 7.30 12.11 -7.12
N PHE A 64 7.39 11.16 -8.06
CA PHE A 64 8.48 10.17 -8.08
C PHE A 64 9.74 10.67 -8.79
N THR A 65 9.60 11.69 -9.63
CA THR A 65 10.72 12.38 -10.29
C THR A 65 11.13 13.65 -9.56
N ALA A 66 10.63 13.88 -8.34
CA ALA A 66 11.18 14.91 -7.46
C ALA A 66 12.70 14.74 -7.33
N GLY A 67 13.41 15.85 -7.12
CA GLY A 67 14.88 15.90 -7.11
C GLY A 67 15.53 14.90 -6.15
N ASP A 68 16.84 14.76 -6.25
CA ASP A 68 17.58 13.69 -5.55
C ASP A 68 17.47 13.74 -4.01
N GLU A 69 17.12 14.91 -3.48
CA GLU A 69 16.79 15.13 -2.06
C GLU A 69 15.67 14.20 -1.56
N MET A 70 14.75 13.74 -2.41
CA MET A 70 13.68 12.81 -2.02
C MET A 70 14.24 11.56 -1.34
N SER A 71 15.36 11.03 -1.84
CA SER A 71 16.01 9.82 -1.31
C SER A 71 16.55 9.99 0.12
N LYS A 72 16.76 11.23 0.58
CA LYS A 72 17.22 11.52 1.95
C LYS A 72 16.12 11.34 2.98
N TYR A 73 14.85 11.54 2.59
CA TYR A 73 13.71 11.58 3.51
C TYR A 73 12.68 10.49 3.26
N ILE A 74 12.67 9.87 2.07
CA ILE A 74 11.73 8.81 1.73
C ILE A 74 12.47 7.49 1.60
N SER A 75 12.03 6.49 2.34
CA SER A 75 12.55 5.11 2.31
C SER A 75 11.63 4.17 1.53
N GLY A 76 10.33 4.49 1.44
CA GLY A 76 9.37 3.70 0.70
C GLY A 76 8.23 4.52 0.12
N VAL A 77 7.64 4.04 -0.97
CA VAL A 77 6.43 4.60 -1.57
C VAL A 77 5.39 3.51 -1.71
N ILE A 78 4.18 3.73 -1.19
CA ILE A 78 3.06 2.82 -1.43
C ILE A 78 2.33 3.28 -2.69
N MET A 79 2.12 2.38 -3.64
CA MET A 79 1.43 2.65 -4.89
C MET A 79 0.11 1.88 -4.99
N PHE A 80 -0.78 2.39 -5.85
CA PHE A 80 -1.95 1.66 -6.33
C PHE A 80 -1.57 0.78 -7.54
N HIS A 81 -2.36 -0.26 -7.82
CA HIS A 81 -2.08 -1.21 -8.91
C HIS A 81 -1.81 -0.53 -10.25
N GLU A 82 -2.65 0.43 -10.65
CA GLU A 82 -2.47 1.20 -11.89
C GLU A 82 -1.09 1.88 -11.95
N THR A 83 -0.73 2.62 -10.90
CA THR A 83 0.56 3.30 -10.80
C THR A 83 1.74 2.34 -10.78
N PHE A 84 1.59 1.16 -10.17
CA PHE A 84 2.65 0.17 -10.08
C PHE A 84 3.17 -0.28 -11.47
N TYR A 85 2.29 -0.26 -12.48
CA TYR A 85 2.61 -0.63 -13.86
C TYR A 85 2.71 0.55 -14.83
N GLN A 86 2.57 1.79 -14.34
CA GLN A 86 2.77 3.00 -15.14
C GLN A 86 4.25 3.34 -15.35
N LYS A 87 4.48 4.22 -16.32
CA LYS A 87 5.80 4.68 -16.75
C LYS A 87 5.89 6.20 -16.74
N GLY A 88 7.10 6.71 -16.54
CA GLY A 88 7.41 8.11 -16.77
C GLY A 88 7.45 8.46 -18.26
N ASP A 89 7.57 9.75 -18.57
CA ASP A 89 7.68 10.25 -19.95
C ASP A 89 8.88 9.69 -20.71
N ASP A 90 9.94 9.31 -19.98
CA ASP A 90 11.14 8.64 -20.53
C ASP A 90 10.94 7.13 -20.80
N GLY A 91 9.74 6.62 -20.53
CA GLY A 91 9.39 5.20 -20.66
C GLY A 91 9.86 4.32 -19.50
N THR A 92 10.56 4.88 -18.49
CA THR A 92 11.02 4.13 -17.33
C THR A 92 9.82 3.77 -16.42
N PRO A 93 9.63 2.50 -16.02
CA PRO A 93 8.60 2.13 -15.04
C PRO A 93 8.80 2.85 -13.69
N PHE A 94 7.71 3.29 -13.05
CA PHE A 94 7.80 4.00 -11.76
C PHE A 94 8.52 3.20 -10.68
N VAL A 95 8.33 1.88 -10.65
CA VAL A 95 9.08 0.95 -9.78
C VAL A 95 10.60 1.15 -9.94
N GLN A 96 11.08 1.23 -11.18
CA GLN A 96 12.51 1.41 -11.46
C GLN A 96 13.00 2.81 -11.12
N ILE A 97 12.17 3.86 -11.32
CA ILE A 97 12.51 5.22 -10.89
C ILE A 97 12.77 5.28 -9.38
N LEU A 98 11.89 4.66 -8.59
CA LEU A 98 12.04 4.61 -7.13
C LEU A 98 13.27 3.78 -6.71
N GLN A 99 13.46 2.60 -7.32
CA GLN A 99 14.61 1.75 -7.03
C GLN A 99 15.95 2.43 -7.35
N LYS A 100 16.05 3.17 -8.46
CA LYS A 100 17.25 3.95 -8.81
C LYS A 100 17.58 5.01 -7.75
N LYS A 101 16.57 5.54 -7.06
CA LYS A 101 16.72 6.48 -5.93
C LYS A 101 16.93 5.79 -4.58
N GLY A 102 17.02 4.46 -4.54
CA GLY A 102 17.14 3.70 -3.29
C GLY A 102 15.85 3.69 -2.45
N ILE A 103 14.70 3.95 -3.07
CA ILE A 103 13.39 3.98 -2.41
C ILE A 103 12.67 2.67 -2.68
N LEU A 104 12.14 2.05 -1.62
CA LEU A 104 11.46 0.76 -1.71
C LEU A 104 10.06 0.92 -2.34
N PRO A 105 9.73 0.17 -3.41
CA PRO A 105 8.38 0.11 -3.94
C PRO A 105 7.47 -0.70 -3.02
N GLY A 106 6.32 -0.14 -2.65
CA GLY A 106 5.26 -0.80 -1.89
C GLY A 106 3.94 -0.81 -2.64
N ILE A 107 3.06 -1.75 -2.31
CA ILE A 107 1.79 -1.96 -3.02
C ILE A 107 0.60 -2.04 -2.07
N LYS A 108 -0.48 -1.30 -2.36
CA LYS A 108 -1.77 -1.50 -1.69
C LYS A 108 -2.42 -2.78 -2.19
N VAL A 109 -2.74 -3.69 -1.29
CA VAL A 109 -3.27 -5.02 -1.65
C VAL A 109 -4.72 -5.24 -1.25
N ASP A 110 -5.26 -4.43 -0.32
CA ASP A 110 -6.68 -4.48 0.04
C ASP A 110 -7.59 -4.08 -1.14
N LYS A 111 -8.76 -4.74 -1.24
CA LYS A 111 -9.81 -4.48 -2.24
C LYS A 111 -10.93 -3.59 -1.66
N GLY A 112 -10.64 -2.82 -0.59
CA GLY A 112 -11.53 -1.81 -0.01
C GLY A 112 -12.37 -2.29 1.18
N VAL A 113 -13.05 -1.33 1.80
CA VAL A 113 -13.93 -1.56 2.96
C VAL A 113 -15.33 -1.93 2.47
N ILE A 114 -15.94 -2.93 3.09
CA ILE A 114 -17.32 -3.37 2.87
C ILE A 114 -18.14 -3.24 4.17
N PRO A 115 -19.44 -2.92 4.09
CA PRO A 115 -20.28 -2.84 5.28
C PRO A 115 -20.39 -4.17 6.02
N MET A 116 -20.39 -4.12 7.35
CA MET A 116 -20.61 -5.30 8.19
C MET A 116 -22.08 -5.40 8.60
N ALA A 117 -22.77 -6.44 8.14
CA ALA A 117 -24.19 -6.64 8.41
C ALA A 117 -24.47 -6.71 9.92
N GLY A 118 -25.53 -6.03 10.36
CA GLY A 118 -25.92 -6.00 11.78
C GLY A 118 -25.15 -4.99 12.66
N THR A 119 -24.17 -4.28 12.10
CA THR A 119 -23.43 -3.22 12.83
C THR A 119 -23.91 -1.81 12.48
N VAL A 120 -23.55 -0.82 13.30
CA VAL A 120 -23.96 0.58 13.13
C VAL A 120 -22.92 1.35 12.30
N GLY A 121 -22.99 1.18 10.97
CA GLY A 121 -22.12 1.90 10.04
C GLY A 121 -20.63 1.54 10.16
N GLU A 122 -20.34 0.30 10.57
CA GLU A 122 -19.00 -0.28 10.60
C GLU A 122 -18.75 -1.13 9.34
N GLY A 123 -17.49 -1.48 9.11
CA GLY A 123 -17.11 -2.29 7.95
C GLY A 123 -15.85 -3.11 8.18
N THR A 124 -15.72 -4.20 7.45
CA THR A 124 -14.48 -4.99 7.32
C THR A 124 -13.80 -4.66 5.99
N THR A 125 -12.59 -5.17 5.78
CA THR A 125 -11.83 -4.95 4.55
C THR A 125 -11.70 -6.24 3.79
N GLN A 126 -11.97 -6.22 2.48
CA GLN A 126 -11.88 -7.40 1.63
C GLN A 126 -10.56 -7.45 0.85
N GLY A 127 -10.23 -8.62 0.31
CA GLY A 127 -9.10 -8.79 -0.63
C GLY A 127 -8.18 -9.97 -0.37
N LEU A 128 -8.56 -10.89 0.53
CA LEU A 128 -7.80 -12.11 0.82
C LEU A 128 -7.89 -13.14 -0.30
N ASP A 129 -9.03 -13.20 -1.00
CA ASP A 129 -9.17 -13.95 -2.25
C ASP A 129 -8.02 -13.57 -3.18
N ASP A 130 -7.31 -14.56 -3.72
CA ASP A 130 -6.15 -14.45 -4.63
C ASP A 130 -4.91 -13.70 -4.09
N LEU A 131 -4.89 -13.28 -2.83
CA LEU A 131 -3.84 -12.41 -2.28
C LEU A 131 -2.43 -13.00 -2.40
N ASN A 132 -2.26 -14.31 -2.13
CA ASN A 132 -0.95 -14.97 -2.22
C ASN A 132 -0.36 -14.87 -3.64
N SER A 133 -1.15 -15.19 -4.66
CA SER A 133 -0.75 -15.12 -6.06
C SER A 133 -0.41 -13.69 -6.48
N ARG A 134 -1.19 -12.70 -6.01
CA ARG A 134 -0.90 -11.28 -6.25
C ARG A 134 0.38 -10.83 -5.57
N CYS A 135 0.62 -11.21 -4.31
CA CYS A 135 1.84 -10.88 -3.59
C CYS A 135 3.08 -11.46 -4.29
N ALA A 136 3.02 -12.71 -4.75
CA ALA A 136 4.09 -13.32 -5.53
C ALA A 136 4.38 -12.54 -6.83
N GLN A 137 3.32 -12.14 -7.55
CA GLN A 137 3.45 -11.34 -8.76
C GLN A 137 4.05 -9.95 -8.47
N TYR A 138 3.53 -9.22 -7.47
CA TYR A 138 4.08 -7.92 -7.10
C TYR A 138 5.53 -7.98 -6.63
N LYS A 139 5.91 -9.03 -5.88
CA LYS A 139 7.31 -9.23 -5.48
C LYS A 139 8.21 -9.43 -6.69
N LYS A 140 7.78 -10.26 -7.66
CA LYS A 140 8.48 -10.45 -8.94
C LYS A 140 8.61 -9.14 -9.72
N ASP A 141 7.59 -8.30 -9.67
CA ASP A 141 7.54 -7.01 -10.35
C ASP A 141 8.22 -5.87 -9.56
N GLY A 142 8.79 -6.15 -8.38
CA GLY A 142 9.69 -5.26 -7.66
C GLY A 142 9.18 -4.72 -6.32
N ALA A 143 7.95 -5.04 -5.90
CA ALA A 143 7.42 -4.63 -4.61
C ALA A 143 8.18 -5.30 -3.46
N GLN A 144 8.49 -4.54 -2.41
CA GLN A 144 9.19 -5.03 -1.23
C GLN A 144 8.28 -5.11 0.00
N PHE A 145 7.21 -4.32 0.03
CA PHE A 145 6.24 -4.32 1.13
C PHE A 145 4.82 -4.08 0.62
N ALA A 146 3.85 -4.38 1.46
CA ALA A 146 2.44 -4.23 1.15
C ALA A 146 1.73 -3.34 2.17
N LYS A 147 0.56 -2.83 1.80
CA LYS A 147 -0.33 -2.09 2.69
C LYS A 147 -1.75 -2.64 2.61
N TRP A 148 -2.35 -2.86 3.77
CA TRP A 148 -3.76 -3.19 3.96
C TRP A 148 -4.38 -2.16 4.90
N ARG A 149 -5.58 -1.67 4.61
CA ARG A 149 -6.24 -0.63 5.42
C ARG A 149 -7.59 -1.11 5.94
N CYS A 150 -7.69 -1.28 7.26
CA CYS A 150 -8.95 -1.39 7.99
C CYS A 150 -9.38 -0.04 8.59
N VAL A 151 -10.66 0.05 9.02
CA VAL A 151 -11.22 1.29 9.57
C VAL A 151 -12.11 0.98 10.77
N HIS A 152 -11.83 1.65 11.89
CA HIS A 152 -12.78 1.76 12.99
C HIS A 152 -13.43 3.13 13.01
N LYS A 153 -14.66 3.18 13.53
CA LYS A 153 -15.39 4.41 13.81
C LYS A 153 -15.58 4.53 15.31
N ILE A 154 -15.13 5.64 15.90
CA ILE A 154 -15.38 5.93 17.31
C ILE A 154 -16.75 6.61 17.42
N GLY A 155 -17.60 6.10 18.29
CA GLY A 155 -18.94 6.60 18.56
C GLY A 155 -19.46 6.07 19.89
N ALA A 156 -20.73 6.33 20.21
CA ALA A 156 -21.33 5.88 21.47
C ALA A 156 -21.34 4.35 21.62
N THR A 157 -21.47 3.62 20.50
CA THR A 157 -21.57 2.14 20.47
C THR A 157 -20.57 1.50 19.50
N THR A 158 -19.60 2.26 18.99
CA THR A 158 -18.59 1.80 18.02
C THR A 158 -17.19 2.23 18.47
N PRO A 159 -16.13 1.44 18.22
CA PRO A 159 -16.15 0.17 17.51
C PRO A 159 -16.82 -0.95 18.34
N SER A 160 -17.67 -1.75 17.70
CA SER A 160 -18.28 -2.90 18.36
C SER A 160 -17.25 -4.01 18.58
N HIS A 161 -17.54 -4.92 19.52
CA HIS A 161 -16.70 -6.11 19.73
C HIS A 161 -16.54 -6.92 18.44
N MET A 162 -17.62 -7.05 17.65
CA MET A 162 -17.59 -7.74 16.35
C MET A 162 -16.62 -7.07 15.38
N ALA A 163 -16.67 -5.74 15.25
CA ALA A 163 -15.76 -5.01 14.37
C ALA A 163 -14.29 -5.13 14.83
N LEU A 164 -14.02 -5.14 16.14
CA LEU A 164 -12.67 -5.33 16.68
C LEU A 164 -12.11 -6.72 16.34
N VAL A 165 -12.90 -7.78 16.52
CA VAL A 165 -12.49 -9.16 16.23
C VAL A 165 -12.23 -9.34 14.73
N GLU A 166 -13.21 -8.98 13.89
CA GLU A 166 -13.12 -9.15 12.44
C GLU A 166 -11.94 -8.37 11.83
N ILE A 167 -11.70 -7.12 12.28
CA ILE A 167 -10.55 -6.33 11.77
C ILE A 167 -9.22 -6.91 12.22
N ALA A 168 -9.13 -7.46 13.43
CA ALA A 168 -7.93 -8.13 13.90
C ALA A 168 -7.68 -9.43 13.10
N GLU A 169 -8.73 -10.21 12.83
CA GLU A 169 -8.65 -11.46 12.06
C GLU A 169 -8.22 -11.21 10.62
N VAL A 170 -8.80 -10.21 9.95
CA VAL A 170 -8.48 -9.95 8.52
C VAL A 170 -7.11 -9.31 8.30
N LEU A 171 -6.50 -8.73 9.35
CA LEU A 171 -5.14 -8.18 9.30
C LEU A 171 -4.04 -9.22 9.56
N ALA A 172 -4.37 -10.32 10.24
CA ALA A 172 -3.44 -11.38 10.64
C ALA A 172 -3.15 -12.35 9.48
#